data_AF-A0A662XJL2-F1
#
_entry.id   AF-A0A662XJL2-F1
#
_cell.length_a   1.000
_cell.length_b   1.000
_cell.length_c   1.000
_cell.angle_alpha   90.00
_cell.angle_beta   90.00
_cell.angle_gamma   90.00
#
_symmetry.space_group_name_H-M   'P 1'
#
loop_
_entity.id
_entity.type
_entity.pdbx_description
1 polymer ?
#
loop_
_entity_poly.entity_id
_entity_poly.type
_entity_poly.pdbx_seq_one_letter_code
_entity_poly.pdbx_strand_id
1 'polypeptide(L)'
;EVDNNFFLCVVPVMPHESALACEFPKLNREGVYRSRGALKTQLQRHRDEPYVKRISDFQLLVFLAEFLDLQTDIPVICQAVRDPNVPLDSGYPILIDSVAGSQ
;
A
#
# COMPACT_ATOMS: atom_id res chain seq x y z
N GLU A 1 -6.01 -34.44 30.52
CA GLU A 1 -5.24 -33.67 29.53
C GLU A 1 -6.21 -33.22 28.44
N VAL A 2 -6.12 -31.99 27.95
CA VAL A 2 -7.07 -31.47 26.95
C VAL A 2 -6.50 -31.77 25.55
N ASP A 3 -7.28 -32.42 24.68
CA ASP A 3 -6.89 -32.65 23.29
C ASP A 3 -7.10 -31.38 22.46
N ASN A 4 -6.02 -30.64 22.25
CA ASN A 4 -6.04 -29.39 21.51
C ASN A 4 -6.35 -29.58 20.02
N ASN A 5 -6.13 -30.78 19.45
CA ASN A 5 -6.34 -31.02 18.03
C ASN A 5 -7.82 -31.04 17.65
N PHE A 6 -8.71 -31.37 18.59
CA PHE A 6 -10.16 -31.31 18.39
C PHE A 6 -10.64 -29.91 17.96
N PHE A 7 -9.94 -28.86 18.37
CA PHE A 7 -10.30 -27.47 18.07
C PHE A 7 -9.61 -26.92 16.81
N LEU A 8 -8.81 -27.72 16.11
CA LEU A 8 -8.07 -27.30 14.93
C LEU A 8 -8.70 -27.86 13.65
N CYS A 9 -8.76 -27.03 12.62
CA CYS A 9 -9.15 -27.41 11.27
C CYS A 9 -8.01 -27.08 10.31
N VAL A 10 -7.68 -28.01 9.42
CA VAL A 10 -6.66 -27.81 8.38
C VAL A 10 -7.25 -27.02 7.21
N VAL A 11 -6.56 -25.95 6.81
CA VAL A 11 -6.92 -25.12 5.65
C VAL A 11 -5.88 -25.33 4.56
N PRO A 12 -6.28 -25.55 3.29
CA PRO A 12 -5.33 -25.73 2.19
C PRO A 12 -4.53 -24.45 1.92
N VAL A 13 -3.22 -24.60 1.72
CA VAL A 13 -2.34 -23.52 1.28
C VAL A 13 -2.32 -23.53 -0.25
N MET A 14 -2.90 -22.48 -0.86
CA MET A 14 -2.96 -22.31 -2.30
C MET A 14 -2.03 -21.15 -2.72
N PRO A 15 -1.28 -21.26 -3.83
CA PRO A 15 -0.53 -20.14 -4.36
C PRO A 15 -1.50 -19.07 -4.87
N HIS A 16 -1.23 -17.81 -4.54
CA HIS A 16 -2.02 -16.66 -4.99
C HIS A 16 -1.07 -15.50 -5.28
N GLU A 17 -1.21 -14.88 -6.45
CA GLU A 17 -0.52 -13.63 -6.79
C GLU A 17 -1.43 -12.45 -6.44
N SER A 18 -0.93 -11.57 -5.57
CA SER A 18 -1.63 -10.35 -5.18
C SER A 18 -1.54 -9.31 -6.30
N ALA A 19 -2.64 -8.60 -6.55
CA ALA A 19 -2.63 -7.41 -7.41
C ALA A 19 -1.88 -6.22 -6.77
N LEU A 20 -1.69 -6.25 -5.45
CA LEU A 20 -0.91 -5.27 -4.70
C LEU A 20 0.51 -5.78 -4.46
N ALA A 21 1.47 -4.87 -4.59
CA ALA A 21 2.83 -5.07 -4.13
C ALA A 21 2.87 -5.21 -2.60
N CYS A 22 3.95 -5.85 -2.12
CA CYS A 22 4.23 -6.10 -0.71
C CYS A 22 5.66 -5.69 -0.36
N GLU A 23 6.09 -4.53 -0.86
CA GLU A 23 7.46 -4.04 -0.78
C GLU A 23 7.64 -2.93 0.26
N PHE A 24 6.58 -2.16 0.54
CA PHE A 24 6.67 -1.05 1.49
C PHE A 24 6.89 -1.57 2.94
N PRO A 25 7.67 -0.85 3.77
CA PRO A 25 7.82 -1.16 5.19
C PRO A 25 6.51 -1.47 5.91
N LYS A 26 6.43 -2.66 6.51
CA LYS A 26 5.24 -3.09 7.27
C LYS A 26 5.16 -2.34 8.60
N LEU A 27 3.95 -1.89 8.93
CA LEU A 27 3.64 -1.33 10.25
C LEU A 27 3.98 -2.34 11.37
N ASN A 28 4.52 -1.84 12.47
CA ASN A 28 4.87 -2.62 13.68
C ASN A 28 5.91 -3.73 13.46
N ARG A 29 6.76 -3.63 12.43
CA ARG A 29 7.87 -4.55 12.21
C ARG A 29 9.17 -3.94 12.74
N GLU A 30 9.75 -4.59 13.74
CA GLU A 30 11.02 -4.16 14.35
C GLU A 30 12.13 -4.02 13.28
N GLY A 31 12.91 -2.94 13.37
CA GLY A 31 14.00 -2.63 12.44
C GLY A 31 13.57 -2.12 11.07
N VAL A 32 12.27 -1.96 10.80
CA VAL A 32 11.76 -1.45 9.52
C VAL A 32 10.97 -0.16 9.76
N TYR A 33 11.35 0.91 9.06
CA TYR A 33 10.77 2.24 9.28
C TYR A 33 9.95 2.70 8.08
N ARG A 34 8.65 2.96 8.31
CA ARG A 34 7.80 3.69 7.37
C ARG A 34 8.22 5.15 7.41
N SER A 35 8.82 5.64 6.33
CA SER A 35 9.33 7.01 6.26
C SER A 35 9.00 7.63 4.90
N ARG A 36 9.02 8.96 4.84
CA ARG A 36 8.89 9.72 3.59
C ARG A 36 9.96 9.31 2.56
N GLY A 37 11.17 8.97 3.05
CA GLY A 37 12.25 8.43 2.22
C GLY A 37 11.93 7.04 1.64
N ALA A 38 11.24 6.18 2.40
CA ALA A 38 10.76 4.89 1.89
C ALA A 38 9.70 5.09 0.79
N LEU A 39 8.78 6.04 0.98
CA LEU A 39 7.80 6.43 -0.05
C LEU A 39 8.49 6.90 -1.32
N LYS A 40 9.44 7.83 -1.20
CA LYS A 40 10.25 8.30 -2.34
C LYS A 40 10.96 7.15 -3.06
N THR A 41 11.57 6.25 -2.31
CA THR A 41 12.28 5.08 -2.87
C THR A 41 11.34 4.18 -3.66
N GLN A 42 10.13 3.90 -3.16
CA GLN A 42 9.15 3.10 -3.89
C GLN A 42 8.66 3.79 -5.17
N LEU A 43 8.31 5.08 -5.08
CA LEU A 43 7.88 5.86 -6.26
C LEU A 43 8.97 5.90 -7.34
N GLN A 44 10.24 6.02 -6.94
CA GLN A 44 11.38 5.98 -7.85
C GLN A 44 11.65 4.59 -8.43
N ARG A 45 11.47 3.53 -7.64
CA ARG A 45 11.64 2.14 -8.09
C ARG A 45 10.70 1.81 -9.24
N HIS A 46 9.45 2.25 -9.16
CA HIS A 46 8.42 2.02 -10.18
C HIS A 46 8.23 3.24 -11.11
N ARG A 47 9.24 4.10 -11.28
CA ARG A 47 9.12 5.36 -12.04
C ARG A 47 8.69 5.18 -13.51
N ASP A 48 8.89 3.99 -14.07
CA ASP A 48 8.58 3.67 -15.46
C ASP A 48 7.15 3.11 -15.61
N GLU A 49 6.45 2.88 -14.49
CA GLU A 49 5.06 2.40 -14.45
C GLU A 49 4.05 3.56 -14.34
N PRO A 50 2.75 3.36 -14.64
CA PRO A 50 1.71 4.33 -14.33
C PRO A 50 1.67 4.67 -12.83
N TYR A 51 1.38 5.93 -12.48
CA TYR A 51 1.47 6.40 -11.09
C TYR A 51 0.68 5.53 -10.09
N VAL A 52 -0.52 5.11 -10.47
CA VAL A 52 -1.39 4.21 -9.69
C VAL A 52 -0.68 2.90 -9.34
N LYS A 53 0.10 2.33 -10.26
CA LYS A 53 0.85 1.09 -10.00
C LYS A 53 1.99 1.30 -9.01
N ARG A 54 2.64 2.46 -9.02
CA ARG A 54 3.72 2.82 -8.07
C ARG A 54 3.22 2.86 -6.62
N ILE A 55 1.98 3.27 -6.41
CA ILE A 55 1.33 3.35 -5.10
C ILE A 55 0.49 2.12 -4.74
N SER A 56 0.47 1.09 -5.60
CA SER A 56 -0.34 -0.12 -5.45
C SER A 56 0.24 -1.09 -4.40
N ASP A 57 0.50 -0.61 -3.19
CA ASP A 57 0.97 -1.37 -2.03
C ASP A 57 0.11 -1.03 -0.81
N PHE A 58 -0.39 -2.04 -0.11
CA PHE A 58 -1.30 -1.83 1.02
C PHE A 58 -0.65 -1.04 2.17
N GLN A 59 0.61 -1.33 2.51
CA GLN A 59 1.30 -0.65 3.61
C GLN A 59 1.65 0.79 3.25
N LEU A 60 1.90 1.06 1.96
CA LEU A 60 2.02 2.43 1.45
C LEU A 60 0.70 3.19 1.59
N LEU A 61 -0.43 2.59 1.18
CA LEU A 61 -1.74 3.24 1.29
C LEU A 61 -2.10 3.56 2.75
N VAL A 62 -1.81 2.63 3.68
CA VAL A 62 -1.95 2.86 5.13
C VAL A 62 -1.04 4.00 5.61
N PHE A 63 0.18 4.12 5.07
CA PHE A 63 1.08 5.22 5.40
C PHE A 63 0.58 6.57 4.86
N LEU A 64 0.01 6.62 3.66
CA LEU A 64 -0.57 7.85 3.10
C LEU A 64 -1.75 8.38 3.94
N ALA A 65 -2.51 7.48 4.59
CA ALA A 65 -3.60 7.84 5.48
C ALA A 65 -3.16 8.62 6.74
N GLU A 66 -1.86 8.68 7.04
CA GLU A 66 -1.31 9.53 8.10
C GLU A 66 -1.14 10.99 7.65
N PHE A 67 -1.22 11.28 6.35
CA PHE A 67 -0.98 12.61 5.77
C PHE A 67 -2.16 13.15 4.95
N LEU A 68 -2.98 12.28 4.38
CA LEU A 68 -4.14 12.63 3.56
C LEU A 68 -5.43 12.36 4.32
N ASP A 69 -6.54 12.98 3.89
CA ASP A 69 -7.81 12.81 4.58
C ASP A 69 -8.35 11.39 4.41
N LEU A 70 -8.65 10.73 5.53
CA LEU A 70 -9.11 9.35 5.56
C LEU A 70 -10.53 9.17 4.99
N GLN A 71 -11.36 10.21 5.03
CA GLN A 71 -12.76 10.17 4.60
C GLN A 71 -12.92 10.57 3.13
N THR A 72 -12.05 11.44 2.61
CA THR A 72 -12.16 11.94 1.23
C THR A 72 -11.06 11.44 0.31
N ASP A 73 -9.79 11.51 0.70
CA ASP A 73 -8.66 11.29 -0.21
C ASP A 73 -8.34 9.80 -0.38
N ILE A 74 -8.20 9.10 0.75
CA ILE A 74 -7.83 7.69 0.76
C ILE A 74 -8.84 6.82 -0.02
N PRO A 75 -10.16 7.01 0.10
CA PRO A 75 -11.12 6.25 -0.70
C PRO A 75 -10.96 6.46 -2.21
N VAL A 76 -10.68 7.69 -2.66
CA VAL A 76 -10.48 8.00 -4.09
C VAL A 76 -9.22 7.33 -4.62
N ILE A 77 -8.11 7.41 -3.86
CA ILE A 77 -6.85 6.75 -4.21
C ILE A 77 -7.03 5.23 -4.28
N CYS A 78 -7.67 4.64 -3.26
CA CYS A 78 -7.95 3.21 -3.21
C CYS A 78 -8.85 2.75 -4.38
N GLN A 79 -9.82 3.56 -4.78
CA GLN A 79 -10.69 3.24 -5.91
C GLN A 79 -9.89 3.18 -7.23
N ALA A 80 -8.97 4.13 -7.45
CA ALA A 80 -8.11 4.12 -8.63
C ALA A 80 -7.12 2.92 -8.61
N VAL A 81 -6.61 2.54 -7.44
CA VAL A 81 -5.76 1.34 -7.30
C VAL A 81 -6.54 0.05 -7.58
N ARG A 82 -7.80 -0.03 -7.13
CA ARG A 82 -8.64 -1.22 -7.26
C ARG A 82 -9.21 -1.40 -8.67
N ASP A 83 -9.62 -0.31 -9.32
CA ASP A 83 -10.24 -0.33 -10.64
C ASP A 83 -9.40 0.46 -11.64
N PRO A 84 -8.70 -0.22 -12.58
CA PRO A 84 -7.88 0.43 -13.60
C PRO A 84 -8.65 1.39 -14.51
N ASN A 85 -9.99 1.31 -14.56
CA ASN A 85 -10.82 2.20 -15.35
C ASN A 85 -11.12 3.53 -14.64
N VAL A 86 -10.82 3.63 -13.34
CA VAL A 86 -10.99 4.86 -12.58
C VAL A 86 -9.67 5.62 -12.58
N PRO A 87 -9.57 6.77 -13.29
CA PRO A 87 -8.34 7.54 -13.31
C PRO A 87 -8.10 8.20 -11.95
N LEU A 88 -6.83 8.29 -11.55
CA LEU A 88 -6.42 9.09 -10.41
C LEU A 88 -6.34 10.57 -10.83
N ASP A 89 -7.01 11.46 -10.08
CA ASP A 89 -6.93 12.90 -10.32
C ASP A 89 -5.47 13.40 -10.26
N SER A 90 -5.10 14.27 -11.20
CA SER A 90 -3.78 14.89 -11.32
C SER A 90 -3.27 15.60 -10.05
N GLY A 91 -4.17 16.03 -9.16
CA GLY A 91 -3.81 16.61 -7.87
C GLY A 91 -3.14 15.60 -6.92
N TYR A 92 -3.56 14.33 -6.95
CA TYR A 92 -3.05 13.32 -6.02
C TYR A 92 -1.57 12.97 -6.22
N PRO A 93 -1.05 12.79 -7.45
CA PRO A 93 0.39 12.65 -7.67
C PRO A 93 1.20 13.78 -7.04
N ILE A 94 0.74 15.03 -7.18
CA ILE A 94 1.43 16.20 -6.62
C ILE A 94 1.43 16.16 -5.09
N LEU A 95 0.29 15.84 -4.48
CA LEU A 95 0.17 15.71 -3.02
C LEU A 95 1.06 14.59 -2.48
N ILE A 96 1.04 13.42 -3.11
CA ILE A 96 1.82 12.25 -2.69
C ILE A 96 3.32 12.50 -2.88
N ASP A 97 3.74 13.13 -3.98
CA ASP A 97 5.15 13.51 -4.20
C ASP A 97 5.61 14.57 -3.18
N SER A 98 4.70 15.45 -2.75
CA SER A 98 4.95 16.41 -1.67
C SER A 98 5.14 15.69 -0.33
N VAL A 99 4.34 14.65 -0.03
CA VAL A 99 4.55 13.76 1.13
C VAL A 99 5.87 12.98 1.02
N ALA A 100 6.30 12.61 -0.18
CA ALA A 100 7.61 11.97 -0.38
C ALA A 100 8.79 12.93 -0.17
N GLY A 101 8.56 14.25 -0.15
CA GLY A 101 9.64 15.24 -0.12
C GLY A 101 10.45 15.23 -1.43
N SER A 102 9.75 15.09 -2.56
CA SER A 102 10.35 15.07 -3.90
C SER A 102 10.21 16.40 -4.65
N GLN A 103 9.92 17.49 -3.95
CA GLN A 103 9.92 18.87 -4.45
C GLN A 103 11.31 19.49 -4.30
#